data_AF-A0A2V7WBE0-F1
#
_entry.id   AF-A0A2V7WBE0-F1
#
_cell.length_a   1.000
_cell.length_b   1.000
_cell.length_c   1.000
_cell.angle_alpha   90.00
_cell.angle_beta   90.00
_cell.angle_gamma   90.00
#
_symmetry.space_group_name_H-M   'P 1'
#
loop_
_entity.id
_entity.type
_entity.pdbx_description
1 polymer ?
#
loop_
_entity_poly.entity_id
_entity_poly.type
_entity_poly.pdbx_seq_one_letter_code
_entity_poly.pdbx_strand_id
1 'polypeptide(L)'
;MDELNEHERQAIDDEIAASLDALRRGESVVEALVDMGSISHAALYAQVVAYRAWLSHTGVFASPAIEAALARAATRIETPVGEEPQQATNLRRVLHIASAVAYPEGGHGRLVDRWIRSDTSSTHSLAITRPGHDAAQFLRDTVDASGGKVRLAPGTSSFVERARDLRQFASQFDAVVLHAHPHDPIPILALAWPGRPPTILCNHAPQVFWLGGPIADVVTYGREYSKTISVERRGILPETCFGLQVPVDPPRETTPEARDAIRAELGVAPNDLFLLTVASEYKFRHAGSRDLVETVVRVLADRPNIVWRIVGCPPEGRWAELAERTDGRVRAVGTRSDEDLYAASDVFVDSYPFASRTAMLDAGAVGRPLLAPRWHSPDAAILGAWGSSIDDVILPFADERTLAGWLDVLYRDPKKRERYGRKAAETISEFLTGPAWAAKLNGIYEFAAQRKQQRDASGIVPHGSLRDRRPDDLDRYLRRLYSAPEPLRVLLNWHRAELNIGAPLTFPGDEAWLADTSGLAAFIGEQSLIIRDYEAYVQHLEQQLRDLHES
;
A
#
# COMPACT_ATOMS: atom_id res chain seq x y z
N MET A 1 -0.95 22.25 7.72
CA MET A 1 0.44 22.69 7.48
C MET A 1 0.51 24.12 7.93
N ASP A 2 1.23 24.40 9.01
CA ASP A 2 1.65 25.77 9.25
C ASP A 2 2.47 26.21 8.04
N GLU A 3 2.30 27.47 7.64
CA GLU A 3 2.90 28.03 6.43
C GLU A 3 4.40 27.76 6.45
N LEU A 4 4.85 26.80 5.63
CA LEU A 4 6.25 26.71 5.24
C LEU A 4 6.69 28.12 4.88
N ASN A 5 7.79 28.59 5.45
CA ASN A 5 8.30 29.85 4.95
C ASN A 5 8.81 29.62 3.51
N GLU A 6 8.97 30.72 2.76
CA GLU A 6 9.33 30.62 1.35
C GLU A 6 10.66 29.91 1.11
N HIS A 7 11.61 30.08 2.03
CA HIS A 7 12.91 29.43 1.97
C HIS A 7 12.81 27.91 2.17
N GLU A 8 11.98 27.45 3.10
CA GLU A 8 11.70 26.01 3.29
C GLU A 8 10.98 25.41 2.08
N ARG A 9 10.03 26.13 1.46
CA ARG A 9 9.38 25.66 0.23
C ARG A 9 10.39 25.50 -0.89
N GLN A 10 11.25 26.50 -1.10
CA GLN A 10 12.26 26.48 -2.14
C GLN A 10 13.25 25.32 -1.95
N ALA A 11 13.73 25.08 -0.72
CA ALA A 11 14.64 23.98 -0.45
C ALA A 11 14.02 22.60 -0.77
N ILE A 12 12.74 22.40 -0.43
CA ILE A 12 12.01 21.17 -0.76
C ILE A 12 11.83 21.03 -2.27
N ASP A 13 11.50 22.12 -2.96
CA ASP A 13 11.31 22.11 -4.41
C ASP A 13 12.63 21.79 -5.14
N ASP A 14 13.76 22.32 -4.67
CA ASP A 14 15.10 22.00 -5.18
C ASP A 14 15.46 20.52 -4.97
N GLU A 15 15.10 19.97 -3.81
CA GLU A 15 15.26 18.54 -3.51
C GLU A 15 14.40 17.64 -4.41
N ILE A 16 13.15 18.03 -4.68
CA ILE A 16 12.25 17.33 -5.62
C ILE A 16 12.84 17.38 -7.04
N ALA A 17 13.35 18.54 -7.46
CA ALA A 17 13.99 18.71 -8.76
C ALA A 17 15.24 17.83 -8.91
N ALA A 18 16.10 17.76 -7.89
CA ALA A 18 17.26 16.86 -7.89
C ALA A 18 16.86 15.38 -7.97
N SER A 19 15.78 14.99 -7.30
CA SER A 19 15.17 13.65 -7.41
C SER A 19 14.67 13.38 -8.83
N LEU A 20 14.00 14.35 -9.46
CA LEU A 20 13.50 14.24 -10.84
C LEU A 20 14.64 14.08 -11.85
N ASP A 21 15.73 14.84 -11.71
CA ASP A 21 16.90 14.72 -12.58
C ASP A 21 17.57 13.35 -12.45
N ALA A 22 17.57 12.78 -11.24
CA ALA A 22 18.07 11.44 -11.03
C ALA A 22 17.16 10.37 -11.65
N LEU A 23 15.83 10.55 -11.59
CA LEU A 23 14.88 9.71 -12.33
C LEU A 23 15.16 9.78 -13.83
N ARG A 24 15.31 10.99 -14.41
CA ARG A 24 15.59 11.18 -15.86
C ARG A 24 16.87 10.50 -16.32
N ARG A 25 17.96 10.57 -15.54
CA ARG A 25 19.17 9.79 -15.83
C ARG A 25 18.87 8.29 -15.82
N GLY A 26 18.06 7.85 -14.86
CA GLY A 26 17.64 6.46 -14.79
C GLY A 26 16.78 6.00 -15.96
N GLU A 27 15.91 6.86 -16.49
CA GLU A 27 15.14 6.63 -17.71
C GLU A 27 16.08 6.32 -18.89
N SER A 28 17.11 7.15 -19.10
CA SER A 28 18.09 6.96 -20.18
C SER A 28 18.88 5.66 -20.05
N VAL A 29 19.26 5.26 -18.83
CA VAL A 29 19.98 4.00 -18.60
C VAL A 29 19.09 2.79 -18.88
N VAL A 30 17.82 2.82 -18.44
CA VAL A 30 16.86 1.74 -18.76
C VAL A 30 16.66 1.61 -20.26
N GLU A 31 16.47 2.72 -20.98
CA GLU A 31 16.33 2.72 -22.43
C GLU A 31 17.55 2.14 -23.13
N ALA A 32 18.77 2.56 -22.76
CA ALA A 32 20.00 2.03 -23.32
C ALA A 32 20.16 0.51 -23.07
N LEU A 33 19.86 0.03 -21.87
CA LEU A 33 19.91 -1.40 -21.53
C LEU A 33 18.90 -2.22 -22.35
N VAL A 34 17.70 -1.66 -22.60
CA VAL A 34 16.73 -2.29 -23.50
C VAL A 34 17.25 -2.31 -24.93
N ASP A 35 17.82 -1.22 -25.43
CA ASP A 35 18.30 -1.14 -26.81
C ASP A 35 19.46 -2.11 -27.07
N MET A 36 20.35 -2.32 -26.08
CA MET A 36 21.41 -3.33 -26.09
C MET A 36 20.91 -4.78 -25.92
N GLY A 37 19.62 -5.01 -25.67
CA GLY A 37 19.06 -6.36 -25.44
C GLY A 37 19.29 -6.94 -24.04
N SER A 38 19.83 -6.14 -23.11
CA SER A 38 20.07 -6.53 -21.72
C SER A 38 18.81 -6.39 -20.85
N ILE A 39 17.75 -7.12 -21.21
CA ILE A 39 16.41 -6.96 -20.64
C ILE A 39 16.37 -7.16 -19.12
N SER A 40 17.06 -8.18 -18.59
CA SER A 40 17.07 -8.44 -17.15
C SER A 40 17.78 -7.33 -16.37
N HIS A 41 18.84 -6.74 -16.93
CA HIS A 41 19.51 -5.58 -16.33
C HIS A 41 18.63 -4.33 -16.41
N ALA A 42 17.98 -4.09 -17.54
CA ALA A 42 17.03 -2.99 -17.69
C ALA A 42 15.90 -3.08 -16.65
N ALA A 43 15.35 -4.28 -16.44
CA ALA A 43 14.30 -4.55 -15.46
C ALA A 43 14.78 -4.30 -14.02
N LEU A 44 15.95 -4.81 -13.66
CA LEU A 44 16.56 -4.57 -12.35
C LEU A 44 16.78 -3.07 -12.11
N TYR A 45 17.33 -2.37 -13.09
CA TYR A 45 17.58 -0.94 -12.99
C TYR A 45 16.28 -0.14 -12.89
N ALA A 46 15.27 -0.48 -13.70
CA ALA A 46 13.94 0.11 -13.62
C ALA A 46 13.29 -0.10 -12.24
N GLN A 47 13.44 -1.29 -11.65
CA GLN A 47 12.96 -1.59 -10.31
C GLN A 47 13.58 -0.65 -9.27
N VAL A 48 14.90 -0.44 -9.32
CA VAL A 48 15.59 0.41 -8.36
C VAL A 48 15.26 1.89 -8.57
N VAL A 49 15.22 2.36 -9.81
CA VAL A 49 14.84 3.74 -10.12
C VAL A 49 13.40 4.02 -9.67
N ALA A 50 12.46 3.12 -9.93
CA ALA A 50 11.08 3.25 -9.48
C ALA A 50 10.97 3.22 -7.94
N TYR A 51 11.73 2.34 -7.28
CA TYR A 51 11.78 2.28 -5.84
C TYR A 51 12.35 3.55 -5.21
N ARG A 52 13.42 4.10 -5.79
CA ARG A 52 13.97 5.39 -5.37
C ARG A 52 12.98 6.53 -5.63
N ALA A 53 12.29 6.55 -6.77
CA ALA A 53 11.31 7.57 -7.09
C ALA A 53 10.10 7.55 -6.12
N TRP A 54 9.75 6.38 -5.60
CA TRP A 54 8.82 6.27 -4.48
C TRP A 54 9.42 6.91 -3.21
N LEU A 55 10.60 6.47 -2.76
CA LEU A 55 11.16 6.89 -1.47
C LEU A 55 11.72 8.32 -1.45
N SER A 56 12.04 8.87 -2.60
CA SER A 56 12.58 10.23 -2.75
C SER A 56 11.75 10.95 -3.80
N HIS A 57 10.56 11.39 -3.38
CA HIS A 57 9.52 11.93 -4.27
C HIS A 57 10.08 12.87 -5.33
N THR A 58 9.76 12.56 -6.58
CA THR A 58 10.33 13.20 -7.79
C THR A 58 9.40 14.26 -8.38
N GLY A 59 8.25 14.52 -7.75
CA GLY A 59 7.20 15.40 -8.30
C GLY A 59 6.36 14.74 -9.39
N VAL A 60 6.70 13.52 -9.80
CA VAL A 60 5.92 12.69 -10.74
C VAL A 60 5.52 11.37 -10.10
N PHE A 61 4.43 10.77 -10.59
CA PHE A 61 3.83 9.56 -10.01
C PHE A 61 3.98 8.32 -10.91
N ALA A 62 4.58 8.48 -12.08
CA ALA A 62 4.90 7.44 -13.06
C ALA A 62 6.01 7.92 -13.99
N SER A 63 6.69 6.99 -14.68
CA SER A 63 7.61 7.32 -15.78
C SER A 63 7.15 6.63 -17.07
N PRO A 64 6.52 7.37 -18.00
CA PRO A 64 6.17 6.83 -19.31
C PRO A 64 7.38 6.29 -20.09
N ALA A 65 8.57 6.86 -19.88
CA ALA A 65 9.81 6.43 -20.54
C ALA A 65 10.23 5.03 -20.08
N ILE A 66 10.32 4.80 -18.76
CA ILE A 66 10.64 3.47 -18.21
C ILE A 66 9.57 2.45 -18.60
N GLU A 67 8.29 2.79 -18.46
CA GLU A 67 7.21 1.85 -18.77
C GLU A 67 7.17 1.50 -20.26
N ALA A 68 7.43 2.47 -21.16
CA ALA A 68 7.54 2.21 -22.59
C ALA A 68 8.77 1.35 -22.93
N ALA A 69 9.92 1.60 -22.30
CA ALA A 69 11.12 0.79 -22.50
C ALA A 69 10.89 -0.68 -22.07
N LEU A 70 10.27 -0.90 -20.91
CA LEU A 70 9.91 -2.24 -20.44
C LEU A 70 8.87 -2.90 -21.36
N ALA A 71 7.87 -2.16 -21.84
CA ALA A 71 6.91 -2.68 -22.81
C ALA A 71 7.57 -3.06 -24.15
N ARG A 72 8.55 -2.28 -24.64
CA ARG A 72 9.35 -2.66 -25.82
C ARG A 72 10.14 -3.94 -25.56
N ALA A 73 10.79 -4.05 -24.41
CA ALA A 73 11.53 -5.24 -24.01
C ALA A 73 10.64 -6.49 -23.95
N ALA A 74 9.38 -6.34 -23.48
CA ALA A 74 8.41 -7.43 -23.41
C ALA A 74 8.12 -8.08 -24.77
N THR A 75 8.26 -7.35 -25.88
CA THR A 75 8.05 -7.89 -27.24
C THR A 75 9.13 -8.88 -27.68
N ARG A 76 10.29 -8.89 -26.99
CA ARG A 76 11.40 -9.83 -27.24
C ARG A 76 11.32 -11.07 -26.35
N ILE A 77 10.35 -11.14 -25.44
CA ILE A 77 10.05 -12.34 -24.67
C ILE A 77 9.03 -13.14 -25.47
N GLU A 78 9.23 -14.46 -25.54
CA GLU A 78 8.35 -15.36 -26.29
C GLU A 78 6.88 -15.20 -25.88
N THR A 79 6.00 -15.20 -26.88
CA THR A 79 4.56 -15.24 -26.67
C THR A 79 4.15 -16.69 -26.37
N PRO A 80 3.26 -16.94 -25.41
CA PRO A 80 2.74 -18.29 -25.17
C PRO A 80 2.12 -18.84 -26.45
N VAL A 81 2.53 -20.04 -26.84
CA VAL A 81 1.79 -20.82 -27.83
C VAL A 81 0.53 -21.28 -27.13
N GLY A 82 -0.64 -20.97 -27.70
CA GLY A 82 -1.92 -21.26 -27.06
C GLY A 82 -2.05 -22.75 -26.73
N GLU A 83 -2.20 -23.08 -25.45
CA GLU A 83 -2.81 -24.34 -25.06
C GLU A 83 -4.32 -24.23 -25.33
N GLU A 84 -4.93 -25.31 -25.81
CA GLU A 84 -6.39 -25.35 -25.96
C GLU A 84 -7.04 -24.96 -24.63
N PRO A 85 -8.13 -24.16 -24.66
CA PRO A 85 -8.85 -23.82 -23.44
C PRO A 85 -9.16 -25.10 -22.65
N GLN A 86 -8.69 -25.19 -21.40
CA GLN A 86 -9.22 -26.19 -20.47
C GLN A 86 -10.74 -26.09 -20.47
N GLN A 87 -11.42 -27.24 -20.38
CA GLN A 87 -12.89 -27.38 -20.44
C GLN A 87 -13.58 -26.19 -19.79
N ALA A 88 -14.53 -25.59 -20.52
CA ALA A 88 -15.32 -24.45 -20.06
C ALA A 88 -15.93 -24.75 -18.69
N THR A 89 -15.36 -24.16 -17.64
CA THR A 89 -15.99 -24.07 -16.33
C THR A 89 -17.08 -23.01 -16.41
N ASN A 90 -18.17 -23.17 -15.65
CA ASN A 90 -19.21 -22.13 -15.58
C ASN A 90 -18.73 -20.86 -14.85
N LEU A 91 -17.58 -20.91 -14.17
CA LEU A 91 -16.99 -19.79 -13.41
C LEU A 91 -15.87 -19.11 -14.20
N ARG A 92 -15.74 -17.79 -14.03
CA ARG A 92 -14.63 -16.99 -14.58
C ARG A 92 -13.33 -17.33 -13.85
N ARG A 93 -12.22 -17.48 -14.58
CA ARG A 93 -10.89 -17.70 -13.99
C ARG A 93 -10.17 -16.37 -13.85
N VAL A 94 -9.85 -15.98 -12.62
CA VAL A 94 -9.18 -14.71 -12.30
C VAL A 94 -7.79 -14.97 -11.71
N LEU A 95 -6.77 -14.34 -12.28
CA LEU A 95 -5.41 -14.36 -11.73
C LEU A 95 -5.11 -13.07 -10.97
N HIS A 96 -4.86 -13.17 -9.68
CA HIS A 96 -4.28 -12.11 -8.87
C HIS A 96 -2.76 -12.15 -9.01
N ILE A 97 -2.12 -11.02 -9.29
CA ILE A 97 -0.66 -10.91 -9.35
C ILE A 97 -0.21 -9.94 -8.26
N ALA A 98 0.62 -10.40 -7.33
CA ALA A 98 1.20 -9.57 -6.26
C ALA A 98 2.72 -9.73 -6.21
N SER A 99 3.43 -8.70 -5.73
CA SER A 99 4.88 -8.81 -5.58
C SER A 99 5.25 -9.58 -4.32
N ALA A 100 4.59 -9.28 -3.20
CA ALA A 100 4.69 -10.04 -1.96
C ALA A 100 3.42 -9.86 -1.11
N VAL A 101 2.93 -10.94 -0.50
CA VAL A 101 1.74 -10.98 0.37
C VAL A 101 1.92 -12.00 1.52
N ALA A 102 3.17 -12.19 1.96
CA ALA A 102 3.54 -13.18 2.97
C ALA A 102 3.06 -12.82 4.39
N TYR A 103 2.76 -11.55 4.63
CA TYR A 103 2.59 -11.03 5.99
C TYR A 103 1.13 -11.13 6.46
N PRO A 104 0.87 -11.72 7.64
CA PRO A 104 -0.44 -11.66 8.29
C PRO A 104 -0.83 -10.22 8.65
N GLU A 105 0.18 -9.42 9.02
CA GLU A 105 0.05 -8.02 9.38
C GLU A 105 0.03 -7.15 8.11
N GLY A 106 -1.09 -6.48 7.83
CA GLY A 106 -1.16 -5.47 6.79
C GLY A 106 -2.43 -5.51 5.94
N GLY A 107 -2.79 -4.36 5.36
CA GLY A 107 -4.02 -4.23 4.57
C GLY A 107 -3.92 -4.84 3.16
N HIS A 108 -2.72 -5.14 2.66
CA HIS A 108 -2.53 -5.58 1.27
C HIS A 108 -2.95 -7.04 1.05
N GLY A 109 -2.44 -7.99 1.85
CA GLY A 109 -2.89 -9.39 1.78
C GLY A 109 -4.38 -9.55 2.08
N ARG A 110 -4.90 -8.80 3.09
CA ARG A 110 -6.33 -8.76 3.41
C ARG A 110 -7.19 -8.20 2.28
N LEU A 111 -6.69 -7.24 1.50
CA LEU A 111 -7.40 -6.73 0.33
C LEU A 111 -7.59 -7.84 -0.71
N VAL A 112 -6.52 -8.59 -1.03
CA VAL A 112 -6.59 -9.70 -1.99
C VAL A 112 -7.53 -10.78 -1.48
N ASP A 113 -7.38 -11.18 -0.21
CA ASP A 113 -8.23 -12.17 0.44
C ASP A 113 -9.72 -11.78 0.40
N ARG A 114 -10.08 -10.56 0.82
CA ARG A 114 -11.48 -10.13 0.80
C ARG A 114 -12.04 -9.98 -0.61
N TRP A 115 -11.21 -9.63 -1.60
CA TRP A 115 -11.63 -9.62 -3.00
C TRP A 115 -12.04 -11.02 -3.44
N ILE A 116 -11.19 -12.03 -3.18
CA ILE A 116 -11.46 -13.43 -3.54
C ILE A 116 -12.71 -13.94 -2.82
N ARG A 117 -12.82 -13.70 -1.50
CA ARG A 117 -13.98 -14.16 -0.71
C ARG A 117 -15.29 -13.49 -1.14
N SER A 118 -15.24 -12.27 -1.66
CA SER A 118 -16.43 -11.52 -2.08
C SER A 118 -16.88 -11.85 -3.52
N ASP A 119 -16.01 -12.43 -4.34
CA ASP A 119 -16.32 -12.85 -5.71
C ASP A 119 -16.52 -14.37 -5.79
N THR A 120 -17.72 -14.82 -5.42
CA THR A 120 -18.08 -16.24 -5.49
C THR A 120 -18.43 -16.71 -6.91
N SER A 121 -18.38 -15.81 -7.90
CA SER A 121 -18.68 -16.10 -9.31
C SER A 121 -17.44 -16.45 -10.14
N SER A 122 -16.27 -16.47 -9.50
CA SER A 122 -14.98 -16.71 -10.13
C SER A 122 -14.17 -17.75 -9.34
N THR A 123 -13.24 -18.41 -10.03
CA THR A 123 -12.15 -19.17 -9.43
C THR A 123 -10.90 -18.31 -9.44
N HIS A 124 -10.25 -18.16 -8.29
CA HIS A 124 -9.15 -17.20 -8.11
C HIS A 124 -7.82 -17.88 -7.87
N SER A 125 -6.84 -17.62 -8.73
CA SER A 125 -5.45 -18.01 -8.50
C SER A 125 -4.60 -16.80 -8.12
N LEU A 126 -3.45 -17.04 -7.50
CA LEU A 126 -2.50 -16.01 -7.08
C LEU A 126 -1.11 -16.31 -7.65
N ALA A 127 -0.45 -15.31 -8.23
CA ALA A 127 0.95 -15.36 -8.59
C ALA A 127 1.76 -14.36 -7.75
N ILE A 128 2.87 -14.81 -7.19
CA ILE A 128 3.83 -13.99 -6.44
C ILE A 128 5.09 -13.81 -7.28
N THR A 129 5.45 -12.57 -7.60
CA THR A 129 6.57 -12.26 -8.53
C THR A 129 7.93 -12.15 -7.84
N ARG A 130 7.97 -11.92 -6.52
CA ARG A 130 9.22 -11.83 -5.75
C ARG A 130 9.73 -13.23 -5.38
N PRO A 131 10.96 -13.60 -5.79
CA PRO A 131 11.55 -14.90 -5.44
C PRO A 131 11.70 -15.05 -3.93
N GLY A 132 11.50 -16.28 -3.42
CA GLY A 132 11.66 -16.59 -1.99
C GLY A 132 10.53 -16.07 -1.09
N HIS A 133 9.51 -15.42 -1.65
CA HIS A 133 8.32 -15.01 -0.90
C HIS A 133 7.16 -15.97 -1.16
N ASP A 134 6.39 -16.21 -0.10
CA ASP A 134 5.18 -17.00 -0.12
C ASP A 134 3.94 -16.11 0.18
N ALA A 135 2.73 -16.64 -0.03
CA ALA A 135 1.49 -16.10 0.50
C ALA A 135 1.33 -16.51 1.96
N ALA A 136 0.76 -15.61 2.77
CA ALA A 136 0.30 -15.95 4.11
C ALA A 136 -0.72 -17.11 4.06
N GLN A 137 -0.73 -17.96 5.09
CA GLN A 137 -1.56 -19.18 5.10
C GLN A 137 -3.06 -18.88 4.87
N PHE A 138 -3.61 -17.85 5.53
CA PHE A 138 -5.02 -17.48 5.35
C PHE A 138 -5.38 -17.17 3.89
N LEU A 139 -4.45 -16.57 3.13
CA LEU A 139 -4.66 -16.23 1.74
C LEU A 139 -4.53 -17.47 0.85
N ARG A 140 -3.65 -18.42 1.20
CA ARG A 140 -3.59 -19.74 0.54
C ARG A 140 -4.90 -20.49 0.70
N ASP A 141 -5.41 -20.55 1.94
CA ASP A 141 -6.69 -21.21 2.25
C ASP A 141 -7.84 -20.58 1.44
N THR A 142 -7.88 -19.25 1.33
CA THR A 142 -8.86 -18.52 0.52
C THR A 142 -8.74 -18.82 -0.98
N VAL A 143 -7.51 -18.88 -1.53
CA VAL A 143 -7.26 -19.25 -2.92
C VAL A 143 -7.72 -20.69 -3.20
N ASP A 144 -7.35 -21.62 -2.33
CA ASP A 144 -7.71 -23.04 -2.44
C ASP A 144 -9.23 -23.23 -2.32
N ALA A 145 -9.90 -22.51 -1.41
CA ALA A 145 -11.35 -22.54 -1.27
C ALA A 145 -12.11 -22.02 -2.51
N SER A 146 -11.49 -21.11 -3.29
CA SER A 146 -12.04 -20.66 -4.58
C SER A 146 -11.83 -21.66 -5.73
N GLY A 147 -11.07 -22.74 -5.49
CA GLY A 147 -10.68 -23.74 -6.49
C GLY A 147 -9.45 -23.35 -7.33
N GLY A 148 -8.71 -22.32 -6.92
CA GLY A 148 -7.53 -21.85 -7.64
C GLY A 148 -6.22 -22.45 -7.12
N LYS A 149 -5.11 -21.81 -7.49
CA LYS A 149 -3.77 -22.22 -7.07
C LYS A 149 -2.84 -21.04 -6.85
N VAL A 150 -1.85 -21.22 -5.98
CA VAL A 150 -0.77 -20.25 -5.75
C VAL A 150 0.45 -20.63 -6.58
N ARG A 151 0.96 -19.69 -7.38
CA ARG A 151 2.18 -19.79 -8.18
C ARG A 151 3.25 -18.88 -7.59
N LEU A 152 4.39 -19.44 -7.21
CA LEU A 152 5.53 -18.69 -6.71
C LEU A 152 6.57 -18.45 -7.82
N ALA A 153 7.22 -17.29 -7.79
CA ALA A 153 8.32 -16.99 -8.69
C ALA A 153 9.49 -17.99 -8.48
N PRO A 154 10.11 -18.50 -9.57
CA PRO A 154 11.24 -19.39 -9.44
C PRO A 154 12.45 -18.69 -8.81
N GLY A 155 13.02 -19.28 -7.75
CA GLY A 155 14.04 -18.70 -6.87
C GLY A 155 15.34 -18.23 -7.56
N THR A 156 15.77 -18.92 -8.61
CA THR A 156 17.08 -18.73 -9.27
C THR A 156 16.98 -18.12 -10.67
N SER A 157 15.80 -17.59 -11.02
CA SER A 157 15.50 -17.18 -12.40
C SER A 157 15.71 -15.68 -12.65
N SER A 158 16.17 -15.35 -13.84
CA SER A 158 16.31 -13.98 -14.33
C SER A 158 14.95 -13.27 -14.45
N PHE A 159 14.94 -11.94 -14.55
CA PHE A 159 13.69 -11.18 -14.75
C PHE A 159 12.93 -11.62 -16.02
N VAL A 160 13.65 -11.95 -17.09
CA VAL A 160 13.05 -12.47 -18.33
C VAL A 160 12.38 -13.82 -18.11
N GLU A 161 13.03 -14.76 -17.42
CA GLU A 161 12.46 -16.08 -17.14
C GLU A 161 11.23 -15.98 -16.23
N ARG A 162 11.27 -15.13 -15.20
CA ARG A 162 10.10 -14.85 -14.35
C ARG A 162 8.95 -14.25 -15.13
N ALA A 163 9.24 -13.30 -16.01
CA ALA A 163 8.23 -12.69 -16.87
C ALA A 163 7.64 -13.71 -17.87
N ARG A 164 8.45 -14.60 -18.43
CA ARG A 164 8.00 -15.69 -19.32
C ARG A 164 7.09 -16.67 -18.57
N ASP A 165 7.50 -17.12 -17.38
CA ASP A 165 6.69 -18.02 -16.53
C ASP A 165 5.35 -17.38 -16.16
N LEU A 166 5.37 -16.12 -15.69
CA LEU A 166 4.15 -15.39 -15.35
C LEU A 166 3.26 -15.18 -16.58
N ARG A 167 3.84 -14.90 -17.75
CA ARG A 167 3.10 -14.72 -19.01
C ARG A 167 2.39 -16.01 -19.42
N GLN A 168 3.08 -17.14 -19.41
CA GLN A 168 2.51 -18.46 -19.72
C GLN A 168 1.41 -18.84 -18.72
N PHE A 169 1.61 -18.50 -17.44
CA PHE A 169 0.60 -18.77 -16.44
C PHE A 169 -0.64 -17.88 -16.64
N ALA A 170 -0.44 -16.58 -16.86
CA ALA A 170 -1.51 -15.61 -17.07
C ALA A 170 -2.37 -15.92 -18.30
N SER A 171 -1.83 -16.49 -19.37
CA SER A 171 -2.62 -16.81 -20.58
C SER A 171 -3.72 -17.85 -20.35
N GLN A 172 -3.73 -18.53 -19.20
CA GLN A 172 -4.75 -19.52 -18.83
C GLN A 172 -6.00 -18.87 -18.19
N PHE A 173 -6.02 -17.54 -18.00
CA PHE A 173 -7.05 -16.85 -17.23
C PHE A 173 -7.90 -15.92 -18.08
N ASP A 174 -9.13 -15.70 -17.63
CA ASP A 174 -10.10 -14.85 -18.32
C ASP A 174 -9.94 -13.37 -17.92
N ALA A 175 -9.33 -13.11 -16.76
CA ALA A 175 -8.94 -11.78 -16.29
C ALA A 175 -7.73 -11.83 -15.36
N VAL A 176 -6.99 -10.72 -15.30
CA VAL A 176 -5.88 -10.50 -14.36
C VAL A 176 -6.19 -9.31 -13.46
N VAL A 177 -5.95 -9.44 -12.16
CA VAL A 177 -6.00 -8.34 -11.19
C VAL A 177 -4.60 -8.09 -10.64
N LEU A 178 -4.04 -6.92 -10.91
CA LEU A 178 -2.69 -6.54 -10.52
C LEU A 178 -2.70 -5.81 -9.17
N HIS A 179 -2.08 -6.46 -8.19
CA HIS A 179 -1.78 -5.97 -6.84
C HIS A 179 -0.28 -5.74 -6.63
N ALA A 180 0.53 -5.81 -7.70
CA ALA A 180 1.99 -5.71 -7.59
C ALA A 180 2.45 -4.41 -6.93
N HIS A 181 3.54 -4.51 -6.16
CA HIS A 181 4.15 -3.33 -5.56
C HIS A 181 4.51 -2.31 -6.64
N PRO A 182 4.40 -1.00 -6.36
CA PRO A 182 4.56 0.04 -7.37
C PRO A 182 5.91 0.07 -8.12
N HIS A 183 6.95 -0.59 -7.62
CA HIS A 183 8.28 -0.64 -8.24
C HIS A 183 8.56 -1.95 -8.99
N ASP A 184 7.60 -2.87 -9.09
CA ASP A 184 7.82 -4.19 -9.70
C ASP A 184 7.72 -4.14 -11.24
N PRO A 185 8.81 -4.42 -11.99
CA PRO A 185 8.81 -4.40 -13.45
C PRO A 185 8.28 -5.70 -14.07
N ILE A 186 8.19 -6.81 -13.30
CA ILE A 186 7.82 -8.13 -13.82
C ILE A 186 6.45 -8.13 -14.49
N PRO A 187 5.38 -7.52 -13.92
CA PRO A 187 4.08 -7.46 -14.57
C PRO A 187 4.13 -6.81 -15.95
N ILE A 188 4.89 -5.72 -16.14
CA ILE A 188 5.00 -5.06 -17.45
C ILE A 188 5.65 -6.02 -18.45
N LEU A 189 6.78 -6.64 -18.08
CA LEU A 189 7.46 -7.60 -18.94
C LEU A 189 6.57 -8.80 -19.31
N ALA A 190 5.77 -9.28 -18.36
CA ALA A 190 4.90 -10.43 -18.57
C ALA A 190 3.65 -10.09 -19.39
N LEU A 191 3.05 -8.91 -19.22
CA LEU A 191 1.73 -8.57 -19.73
C LEU A 191 1.73 -7.56 -20.89
N ALA A 192 2.85 -6.92 -21.23
CA ALA A 192 2.91 -6.04 -22.40
C ALA A 192 3.05 -6.82 -23.73
N TRP A 193 2.08 -7.68 -24.06
CA TRP A 193 2.01 -8.43 -25.31
C TRP A 193 0.59 -8.48 -25.91
N PRO A 194 0.43 -8.59 -27.25
CA PRO A 194 -0.88 -8.63 -27.89
C PRO A 194 -1.68 -9.90 -27.55
N GLY A 195 -2.94 -9.77 -27.15
CA GLY A 195 -3.80 -10.92 -26.84
C GLY A 195 -3.78 -11.36 -25.37
N ARG A 196 -3.00 -10.70 -24.50
CA ARG A 196 -3.02 -10.94 -23.05
C ARG A 196 -4.42 -10.79 -22.43
N PRO A 197 -4.74 -11.47 -21.31
CA PRO A 197 -6.01 -11.29 -20.63
C PRO A 197 -6.28 -9.82 -20.26
N PRO A 198 -7.57 -9.42 -20.15
CA PRO A 198 -7.95 -8.12 -19.60
C PRO A 198 -7.28 -7.93 -18.24
N THR A 199 -6.66 -6.78 -18.01
CA THR A 199 -5.88 -6.52 -16.79
C THR A 199 -6.44 -5.34 -16.04
N ILE A 200 -6.82 -5.58 -14.79
CA ILE A 200 -7.34 -4.60 -13.85
C ILE A 200 -6.22 -4.26 -12.87
N LEU A 201 -5.75 -3.03 -12.85
CA LEU A 201 -4.74 -2.57 -11.89
C LEU A 201 -5.42 -2.01 -10.64
N CYS A 202 -5.20 -2.65 -9.49
CA CYS A 202 -5.67 -2.15 -8.20
C CYS A 202 -4.71 -1.07 -7.66
N ASN A 203 -5.12 0.19 -7.76
CA ASN A 203 -4.35 1.34 -7.26
C ASN A 203 -4.41 1.43 -5.72
N HIS A 204 -3.71 0.51 -5.06
CA HIS A 204 -3.67 0.38 -3.59
C HIS A 204 -2.68 1.34 -2.92
N ALA A 205 -1.79 1.96 -3.71
CA ALA A 205 -0.80 2.96 -3.29
C ALA A 205 -0.83 4.20 -4.22
N PRO A 206 -1.93 4.98 -4.20
CA PRO A 206 -2.11 6.13 -5.08
C PRO A 206 -1.12 7.27 -4.82
N GLN A 207 -0.58 7.38 -3.60
CA GLN A 207 0.26 8.48 -3.17
C GLN A 207 1.74 8.32 -3.51
N VAL A 208 2.14 7.27 -4.23
CA VAL A 208 3.56 6.97 -4.51
C VAL A 208 3.81 6.80 -6.01
N PHE A 209 5.07 6.89 -6.41
CA PHE A 209 5.50 6.54 -7.77
C PHE A 209 5.15 5.08 -8.11
N TRP A 210 4.75 4.81 -9.36
CA TRP A 210 4.42 3.45 -9.78
C TRP A 210 4.96 3.04 -11.15
N LEU A 211 4.84 1.74 -11.42
CA LEU A 211 4.93 1.07 -12.71
C LEU A 211 3.67 0.24 -12.90
N GLY A 212 3.15 0.19 -14.13
CA GLY A 212 2.05 -0.70 -14.52
C GLY A 212 0.98 -0.04 -15.38
N GLY A 213 1.07 1.26 -15.66
CA GLY A 213 0.07 2.00 -16.45
C GLY A 213 -0.21 1.34 -17.81
N PRO A 214 0.79 1.10 -18.67
CA PRO A 214 0.57 0.59 -20.03
C PRO A 214 -0.07 -0.79 -20.13
N ILE A 215 -0.04 -1.57 -19.05
CA ILE A 215 -0.67 -2.90 -19.01
C ILE A 215 -2.06 -2.87 -18.36
N ALA A 216 -2.56 -1.74 -17.88
CA ALA A 216 -3.89 -1.63 -17.30
C ALA A 216 -4.94 -1.36 -18.39
N ASP A 217 -5.97 -2.21 -18.48
CA ASP A 217 -7.20 -1.93 -19.22
C ASP A 217 -8.19 -1.13 -18.37
N VAL A 218 -8.16 -1.40 -17.06
CA VAL A 218 -8.93 -0.71 -16.03
C VAL A 218 -8.01 -0.40 -14.86
N VAL A 219 -8.16 0.77 -14.26
CA VAL A 219 -7.55 1.12 -12.97
C VAL A 219 -8.65 1.23 -11.93
N THR A 220 -8.60 0.38 -10.90
CA THR A 220 -9.52 0.50 -9.76
C THR A 220 -8.91 1.31 -8.64
N TYR A 221 -9.74 2.03 -7.89
CA TYR A 221 -9.29 2.87 -6.80
C TYR A 221 -10.25 2.87 -5.61
N GLY A 222 -9.70 2.94 -4.39
CA GLY A 222 -10.52 3.00 -3.17
C GLY A 222 -11.04 4.40 -2.81
N ARG A 223 -10.51 5.46 -3.41
CA ARG A 223 -10.89 6.86 -3.09
C ARG A 223 -10.92 7.74 -4.33
N GLU A 224 -11.85 8.68 -4.40
CA GLU A 224 -11.97 9.61 -5.52
C GLU A 224 -10.68 10.43 -5.76
N TYR A 225 -9.98 10.84 -4.71
CA TYR A 225 -8.67 11.49 -4.85
C TYR A 225 -7.65 10.61 -5.59
N SER A 226 -7.74 9.28 -5.48
CA SER A 226 -6.86 8.38 -6.23
C SER A 226 -7.15 8.43 -7.73
N LYS A 227 -8.41 8.67 -8.14
CA LYS A 227 -8.77 8.88 -9.55
C LYS A 227 -8.11 10.13 -10.09
N THR A 228 -8.15 11.23 -9.33
CA THR A 228 -7.48 12.49 -9.70
C THR A 228 -5.99 12.24 -9.97
N ILE A 229 -5.29 11.53 -9.08
CA ILE A 229 -3.87 11.19 -9.29
C ILE A 229 -3.68 10.27 -10.51
N SER A 230 -4.51 9.25 -10.69
CA SER A 230 -4.44 8.36 -11.86
C SER A 230 -4.58 9.14 -13.17
N VAL A 231 -5.56 10.04 -13.26
CA VAL A 231 -5.85 10.81 -14.47
C VAL A 231 -4.81 11.91 -14.68
N GLU A 232 -4.68 12.81 -13.70
CA GLU A 232 -3.94 14.07 -13.85
C GLU A 232 -2.44 13.93 -13.61
N ARG A 233 -1.99 12.88 -12.91
CA ARG A 233 -0.56 12.68 -12.55
C ARG A 233 0.07 11.43 -13.14
N ARG A 234 -0.74 10.49 -13.68
CA ARG A 234 -0.27 9.25 -14.30
C ARG A 234 -0.77 9.05 -15.74
N GLY A 235 -1.56 9.99 -16.27
CA GLY A 235 -2.01 9.99 -17.66
C GLY A 235 -3.03 8.91 -17.99
N ILE A 236 -3.69 8.31 -16.99
CA ILE A 236 -4.69 7.26 -17.19
C ILE A 236 -5.99 7.87 -17.73
N LEU A 237 -6.60 7.21 -18.70
CA LEU A 237 -7.87 7.62 -19.28
C LEU A 237 -8.99 7.64 -18.23
N PRO A 238 -9.71 8.75 -18.03
CA PRO A 238 -10.76 8.87 -17.00
C PRO A 238 -11.84 7.79 -17.07
N GLU A 239 -12.23 7.39 -18.29
CA GLU A 239 -13.24 6.37 -18.57
C GLU A 239 -12.80 4.94 -18.22
N THR A 240 -11.50 4.73 -17.99
CA THR A 240 -10.93 3.45 -17.53
C THR A 240 -10.73 3.38 -16.02
N CYS A 241 -11.09 4.43 -15.29
CA CYS A 241 -10.93 4.52 -13.84
C CYS A 241 -12.25 4.20 -13.12
N PHE A 242 -12.26 3.17 -12.27
CA PHE A 242 -13.44 2.72 -11.54
C PHE A 242 -13.21 2.72 -10.03
N GLY A 243 -14.11 3.35 -9.28
CA GLY A 243 -14.07 3.27 -7.82
C GLY A 243 -14.40 1.85 -7.36
N LEU A 244 -13.51 1.19 -6.62
CA LEU A 244 -13.76 -0.10 -5.98
C LEU A 244 -13.01 -0.09 -4.64
N GLN A 245 -13.75 0.19 -3.58
CA GLN A 245 -13.23 0.13 -2.22
C GLN A 245 -13.00 -1.31 -1.80
N VAL A 246 -12.10 -1.51 -0.83
CA VAL A 246 -11.86 -2.83 -0.26
C VAL A 246 -13.17 -3.33 0.35
N PRO A 247 -13.64 -4.54 0.00
CA PRO A 247 -14.83 -5.09 0.62
C PRO A 247 -14.60 -5.28 2.11
N VAL A 248 -15.68 -5.25 2.88
CA VAL A 248 -15.65 -5.44 4.34
C VAL A 248 -16.37 -6.74 4.65
N ASP A 249 -15.81 -7.52 5.57
CA ASP A 249 -16.46 -8.73 6.04
C ASP A 249 -17.75 -8.36 6.77
N PRO A 250 -18.84 -9.14 6.62
CA PRO A 250 -20.02 -8.97 7.45
C PRO A 250 -19.60 -9.04 8.93
N PRO A 251 -20.05 -8.10 9.77
CA PRO A 251 -19.69 -8.10 11.18
C PRO A 251 -20.14 -9.42 11.82
N ARG A 252 -19.22 -10.07 12.54
CA ARG A 252 -19.54 -11.24 13.35
C ARG A 252 -20.26 -10.80 14.63
N GLU A 253 -21.20 -11.61 15.10
CA GLU A 253 -21.80 -11.38 16.42
C GLU A 253 -20.79 -11.69 17.51
N THR A 254 -20.31 -10.65 18.20
CA THR A 254 -19.47 -10.79 19.39
C THR A 254 -20.35 -10.85 20.63
N THR A 255 -20.19 -11.89 21.46
CA THR A 255 -20.96 -11.99 22.72
C THR A 255 -20.47 -10.96 23.74
N PRO A 256 -21.32 -10.53 24.69
CA PRO A 256 -20.90 -9.65 25.78
C PRO A 256 -19.69 -10.18 26.55
N GLU A 257 -19.60 -11.48 26.78
CA GLU A 257 -18.50 -12.13 27.51
C GLU A 257 -17.18 -12.05 26.73
N ALA A 258 -17.21 -12.29 25.42
CA ALA A 258 -16.03 -12.16 24.56
C ALA A 258 -15.55 -10.72 24.49
N ARG A 259 -16.50 -9.77 24.37
CA ARG A 259 -16.23 -8.33 24.41
C ARG A 259 -15.55 -7.93 25.72
N ASP A 260 -16.10 -8.35 26.85
CA ASP A 260 -15.60 -7.98 28.17
C ASP A 260 -14.26 -8.66 28.48
N ALA A 261 -14.03 -9.89 27.98
CA ALA A 261 -12.74 -10.57 28.07
C ALA A 261 -11.62 -9.78 27.37
N ILE A 262 -11.87 -9.28 26.16
CA ILE A 262 -10.89 -8.44 25.43
C ILE A 262 -10.64 -7.13 26.16
N ARG A 263 -11.69 -6.49 26.69
CA ARG A 263 -11.53 -5.27 27.50
C ARG A 263 -10.67 -5.52 28.73
N ALA A 264 -10.92 -6.62 29.45
CA ALA A 264 -10.14 -7.00 30.61
C ALA A 264 -8.67 -7.28 30.24
N GLU A 265 -8.42 -8.02 29.16
CA GLU A 265 -7.08 -8.31 28.64
C GLU A 265 -6.31 -7.01 28.32
N LEU A 266 -6.98 -6.04 27.71
CA LEU A 266 -6.40 -4.74 27.36
C LEU A 266 -6.36 -3.76 28.56
N GLY A 267 -6.76 -4.18 29.76
CA GLY A 267 -6.79 -3.35 30.95
C GLY A 267 -7.73 -2.14 30.81
N VAL A 268 -8.91 -2.36 30.23
CA VAL A 268 -9.98 -1.37 30.05
C VAL A 268 -11.07 -1.65 31.07
N ALA A 269 -11.38 -0.68 31.95
CA ALA A 269 -12.42 -0.89 32.95
C ALA A 269 -13.83 -0.95 32.31
N PRO A 270 -14.83 -1.58 32.95
CA PRO A 270 -16.17 -1.71 32.38
C PRO A 270 -16.85 -0.39 32.01
N ASN A 271 -16.57 0.68 32.77
CA ASN A 271 -17.19 2.00 32.61
C ASN A 271 -16.33 3.01 31.83
N ASP A 272 -15.11 2.63 31.44
CA ASP A 272 -14.24 3.50 30.66
C ASP A 272 -14.69 3.56 29.20
N LEU A 273 -14.55 4.73 28.58
CA LEU A 273 -14.66 4.85 27.14
C LEU A 273 -13.40 4.29 26.49
N PHE A 274 -13.56 3.24 25.71
CA PHE A 274 -12.45 2.59 25.03
C PHE A 274 -12.28 3.14 23.60
N LEU A 275 -11.24 3.94 23.40
CA LEU A 275 -10.76 4.35 22.09
C LEU A 275 -9.84 3.28 21.51
N LEU A 276 -10.06 2.91 20.24
CA LEU A 276 -9.21 1.98 19.51
C LEU A 276 -8.63 2.65 18.25
N THR A 277 -7.35 2.37 17.99
CA THR A 277 -6.75 2.56 16.67
C THR A 277 -6.02 1.28 16.28
N VAL A 278 -6.18 0.85 15.02
CA VAL A 278 -5.41 -0.26 14.44
C VAL A 278 -4.63 0.27 13.25
N ALA A 279 -3.33 0.46 13.43
CA ALA A 279 -2.44 1.03 12.43
C ALA A 279 -0.97 0.70 12.73
N SER A 280 -0.20 0.49 11.67
CA SER A 280 1.26 0.34 11.74
C SER A 280 1.93 1.64 12.19
N GLU A 281 3.02 1.51 12.95
CA GLU A 281 3.71 2.63 13.61
C GLU A 281 4.03 3.84 12.70
N TYR A 282 4.42 3.61 11.44
CA TYR A 282 4.74 4.71 10.53
C TYR A 282 3.56 5.67 10.28
N LYS A 283 2.32 5.23 10.57
CA LYS A 283 1.10 6.05 10.50
C LYS A 283 0.86 6.93 11.73
N PHE A 284 1.81 7.01 12.65
CA PHE A 284 1.84 7.90 13.81
C PHE A 284 3.12 8.73 13.86
N ARG A 285 3.69 9.02 12.68
CA ARG A 285 4.84 9.91 12.57
C ARG A 285 4.37 11.36 12.69
N HIS A 286 5.19 12.18 13.32
CA HIS A 286 5.00 13.63 13.29
C HIS A 286 4.99 14.11 11.83
N ALA A 287 4.03 14.95 11.46
CA ALA A 287 4.00 15.61 10.16
C ALA A 287 3.86 17.12 10.35
N GLY A 288 4.98 17.83 10.22
CA GLY A 288 5.08 19.24 10.59
C GLY A 288 4.84 19.44 12.09
N SER A 289 3.99 20.40 12.45
CA SER A 289 3.61 20.71 13.84
C SER A 289 2.51 19.80 14.40
N ARG A 290 1.95 18.91 13.58
CA ARG A 290 0.82 18.06 13.97
C ARG A 290 1.29 16.67 14.38
N ASP A 291 0.81 16.23 15.53
CA ASP A 291 0.98 14.88 16.05
C ASP A 291 -0.31 14.42 16.70
N LEU A 292 -0.87 13.33 16.19
CA LEU A 292 -2.07 12.71 16.72
C LEU A 292 -1.87 12.20 18.14
N VAL A 293 -0.74 11.55 18.43
CA VAL A 293 -0.48 10.93 19.73
C VAL A 293 -0.49 12.00 20.80
N GLU A 294 0.33 13.04 20.64
CA GLU A 294 0.40 14.15 21.59
C GLU A 294 -0.91 14.94 21.68
N THR A 295 -1.64 15.13 20.56
CA THR A 295 -2.96 15.77 20.58
C THR A 295 -3.95 14.98 21.45
N VAL A 296 -4.03 13.66 21.26
CA VAL A 296 -4.92 12.81 22.05
C VAL A 296 -4.50 12.82 23.51
N VAL A 297 -3.20 12.69 23.83
CA VAL A 297 -2.69 12.75 25.21
C VAL A 297 -3.13 14.03 25.92
N ARG A 298 -2.98 15.19 25.28
CA ARG A 298 -3.40 16.49 25.84
C ARG A 298 -4.91 16.54 26.07
N VAL A 299 -5.71 16.05 25.13
CA VAL A 299 -7.18 15.99 25.30
C VAL A 299 -7.60 15.03 26.42
N LEU A 300 -6.86 13.93 26.60
CA LEU A 300 -7.15 12.94 27.64
C LEU A 300 -6.71 13.38 29.04
N ALA A 301 -5.87 14.41 29.19
CA ALA A 301 -5.34 14.85 30.49
C ALA A 301 -6.44 15.06 31.55
N ASP A 302 -7.55 15.70 31.18
CA ASP A 302 -8.69 15.99 32.08
C ASP A 302 -9.84 14.98 31.95
N ARG A 303 -9.61 13.82 31.32
CA ARG A 303 -10.64 12.80 31.03
C ARG A 303 -10.18 11.42 31.54
N PRO A 304 -10.21 11.19 32.87
CA PRO A 304 -9.63 9.98 33.47
C PRO A 304 -10.32 8.68 33.04
N ASN A 305 -11.61 8.73 32.69
CA ASN A 305 -12.41 7.56 32.30
C ASN A 305 -12.38 7.28 30.78
N ILE A 306 -11.39 7.80 30.06
CA ILE A 306 -11.19 7.53 28.63
C ILE A 306 -9.81 6.94 28.46
N VAL A 307 -9.74 5.78 27.83
CA VAL A 307 -8.52 5.03 27.58
C VAL A 307 -8.35 4.77 26.09
N TRP A 308 -7.11 4.72 25.62
CA TRP A 308 -6.78 4.49 24.22
C TRP A 308 -5.83 3.31 24.07
N ARG A 309 -6.17 2.38 23.18
CA ARG A 309 -5.28 1.28 22.77
C ARG A 309 -4.93 1.39 21.30
N ILE A 310 -3.65 1.20 21.01
CA ILE A 310 -3.06 1.31 19.69
C ILE A 310 -2.51 -0.06 19.30
N VAL A 311 -3.17 -0.70 18.35
CA VAL A 311 -2.79 -2.01 17.79
C VAL A 311 -1.96 -1.79 16.54
N GLY A 312 -0.90 -2.58 16.36
CA GLY A 312 0.05 -2.50 15.25
C GLY A 312 1.30 -1.67 15.55
N CYS A 313 1.48 -1.25 16.80
CA CYS A 313 2.67 -0.56 17.30
C CYS A 313 3.31 -1.38 18.44
N PRO A 314 4.65 -1.49 18.50
CA PRO A 314 5.34 -2.21 19.56
C PRO A 314 5.09 -1.56 20.94
N PRO A 315 4.93 -2.33 22.04
CA PRO A 315 4.79 -1.77 23.38
C PRO A 315 6.09 -1.21 23.98
N GLU A 316 7.19 -1.17 23.22
CA GLU A 316 8.50 -0.68 23.66
C GLU A 316 8.83 0.75 23.17
N GLY A 317 9.98 1.28 23.62
CA GLY A 317 10.51 2.58 23.19
C GLY A 317 9.58 3.73 23.53
N ARG A 318 9.30 4.61 22.54
CA ARG A 318 8.40 5.77 22.73
C ARG A 318 7.01 5.39 23.22
N TRP A 319 6.55 4.16 22.94
CA TRP A 319 5.24 3.69 23.35
C TRP A 319 5.20 3.25 24.83
N ALA A 320 6.32 2.73 25.35
CA ALA A 320 6.48 2.46 26.78
C ALA A 320 6.51 3.77 27.58
N GLU A 321 7.28 4.76 27.12
CA GLU A 321 7.33 6.11 27.73
C GLU A 321 5.95 6.79 27.73
N LEU A 322 5.21 6.65 26.62
CA LEU A 322 3.84 7.14 26.51
C LEU A 322 2.91 6.46 27.52
N ALA A 323 3.03 5.13 27.67
CA ALA A 323 2.25 4.39 28.65
C ALA A 323 2.57 4.84 30.08
N GLU A 324 3.85 5.01 30.42
CA GLU A 324 4.27 5.49 31.75
C GLU A 324 3.73 6.90 32.03
N ARG A 325 3.93 7.85 31.11
CA ARG A 325 3.50 9.25 31.28
C ARG A 325 1.98 9.43 31.32
N THR A 326 1.21 8.47 30.80
CA THR A 326 -0.26 8.50 30.83
C THR A 326 -0.87 7.60 31.90
N ASP A 327 -0.06 7.05 32.80
CA ASP A 327 -0.46 6.05 33.80
C ASP A 327 -1.22 4.86 33.16
N GLY A 328 -0.75 4.44 31.99
CA GLY A 328 -1.30 3.36 31.21
C GLY A 328 -2.63 3.65 30.50
N ARG A 329 -3.14 4.88 30.54
CA ARG A 329 -4.38 5.24 29.83
C ARG A 329 -4.20 5.19 28.32
N VAL A 330 -3.01 5.48 27.80
CA VAL A 330 -2.66 5.30 26.38
C VAL A 330 -1.59 4.22 26.26
N ARG A 331 -1.87 3.14 25.52
CA ARG A 331 -0.93 2.01 25.36
C ARG A 331 -0.90 1.51 23.93
N ALA A 332 0.31 1.27 23.40
CA ALA A 332 0.49 0.35 22.29
C ALA A 332 0.47 -1.09 22.80
N VAL A 333 -0.15 -2.00 22.04
CA VAL A 333 -0.38 -3.39 22.49
C VAL A 333 0.20 -4.44 21.55
N GLY A 334 1.13 -4.04 20.67
CA GLY A 334 1.69 -4.92 19.66
C GLY A 334 0.74 -5.20 18.50
N THR A 335 1.09 -6.18 17.68
CA THR A 335 0.22 -6.70 16.62
C THR A 335 -0.82 -7.65 17.21
N ARG A 336 -2.04 -7.61 16.65
CA ARG A 336 -3.14 -8.48 17.03
C ARG A 336 -3.96 -8.86 15.81
N SER A 337 -4.55 -10.04 15.83
CA SER A 337 -5.33 -10.59 14.71
C SER A 337 -6.80 -10.85 15.04
N ASP A 338 -7.22 -10.66 16.30
CA ASP A 338 -8.59 -10.88 16.76
C ASP A 338 -9.54 -9.78 16.25
N GLU A 339 -10.57 -10.17 15.51
CA GLU A 339 -11.56 -9.26 14.92
C GLU A 339 -12.48 -8.62 15.97
N ASP A 340 -12.68 -9.32 17.10
CA ASP A 340 -13.52 -8.86 18.20
C ASP A 340 -12.98 -7.60 18.91
N LEU A 341 -11.72 -7.19 18.63
CA LEU A 341 -11.16 -5.91 19.08
C LEU A 341 -12.05 -4.73 18.71
N TYR A 342 -12.54 -4.72 17.48
CA TYR A 342 -13.37 -3.62 17.00
C TYR A 342 -14.69 -3.55 17.78
N ALA A 343 -15.31 -4.71 18.06
CA ALA A 343 -16.54 -4.80 18.83
C ALA A 343 -16.35 -4.46 20.32
N ALA A 344 -15.16 -4.75 20.88
CA ALA A 344 -14.77 -4.40 22.25
C ALA A 344 -14.64 -2.88 22.47
N SER A 345 -14.24 -2.15 21.43
CA SER A 345 -14.09 -0.70 21.46
C SER A 345 -15.43 0.05 21.53
N ASP A 346 -15.38 1.28 22.03
CA ASP A 346 -16.52 2.20 22.04
C ASP A 346 -16.45 3.23 20.91
N VAL A 347 -15.25 3.62 20.51
CA VAL A 347 -14.99 4.61 19.46
C VAL A 347 -13.69 4.25 18.72
N PHE A 348 -13.70 4.35 17.40
CA PHE A 348 -12.48 4.22 16.59
C PHE A 348 -11.90 5.60 16.30
N VAL A 349 -10.59 5.76 16.50
CA VAL A 349 -9.85 6.98 16.16
C VAL A 349 -8.85 6.63 15.06
N ASP A 350 -8.95 7.28 13.91
CA ASP A 350 -8.08 6.99 12.77
C ASP A 350 -6.67 7.60 12.93
N SER A 351 -5.69 7.00 12.27
CA SER A 351 -4.28 7.38 12.35
C SER A 351 -3.92 8.61 11.52
N TYR A 352 -2.77 9.24 11.82
CA TYR A 352 -2.23 10.40 11.10
C TYR A 352 -0.69 10.34 11.07
N PRO A 353 -0.03 10.47 9.90
CA PRO A 353 -0.48 11.24 8.74
C PRO A 353 -1.19 10.43 7.65
N PHE A 354 -1.31 9.12 7.82
CA PHE A 354 -2.03 8.26 6.89
C PHE A 354 -3.24 7.65 7.58
N ALA A 355 -4.38 7.67 6.90
CA ALA A 355 -5.55 6.91 7.32
C ALA A 355 -5.24 5.40 7.43
N SER A 356 -5.86 4.74 8.40
CA SER A 356 -5.79 3.29 8.56
C SER A 356 -6.46 2.56 7.40
N ARG A 357 -7.48 3.18 6.79
CA ARG A 357 -8.32 2.69 5.69
C ARG A 357 -9.12 1.46 6.12
N THR A 358 -8.53 0.27 6.00
CA THR A 358 -9.21 -1.01 6.24
C THR A 358 -9.71 -1.12 7.69
N ALA A 359 -8.90 -0.73 8.67
CA ALA A 359 -9.31 -0.82 10.07
C ALA A 359 -10.48 0.11 10.43
N MET A 360 -10.52 1.32 9.85
CA MET A 360 -11.66 2.22 10.03
C MET A 360 -12.94 1.64 9.45
N LEU A 361 -12.85 0.97 8.29
CA LEU A 361 -13.99 0.27 7.69
C LEU A 361 -14.45 -0.91 8.56
N ASP A 362 -13.51 -1.70 9.10
CA ASP A 362 -13.83 -2.83 9.98
C ASP A 362 -14.51 -2.35 11.28
N ALA A 363 -14.01 -1.26 11.88
CA ALA A 363 -14.62 -0.64 13.05
C ALA A 363 -16.03 -0.09 12.75
N GLY A 364 -16.21 0.54 11.60
CA GLY A 364 -17.50 1.08 11.18
C GLY A 364 -18.52 -0.04 10.92
N ALA A 365 -18.09 -1.15 10.33
CA ALA A 365 -18.95 -2.30 10.05
C ALA A 365 -19.53 -2.93 11.33
N VAL A 366 -18.77 -2.99 12.42
CA VAL A 366 -19.27 -3.44 13.75
C VAL A 366 -19.95 -2.31 14.54
N GLY A 367 -20.28 -1.21 13.88
CA GLY A 367 -21.09 -0.12 14.43
C GLY A 367 -20.35 0.76 15.44
N ARG A 368 -19.07 1.06 15.23
CA ARG A 368 -18.35 2.06 16.04
C ARG A 368 -18.40 3.44 15.38
N PRO A 369 -18.57 4.53 16.14
CA PRO A 369 -18.30 5.88 15.63
C PRO A 369 -16.85 6.00 15.17
N LEU A 370 -16.65 6.74 14.08
CA LEU A 370 -15.37 6.89 13.40
C LEU A 370 -14.86 8.32 13.56
N LEU A 371 -13.86 8.55 14.38
CA LEU A 371 -13.18 9.85 14.51
C LEU A 371 -11.97 9.91 13.59
N ALA A 372 -11.82 10.97 12.81
CA ALA A 372 -10.63 11.16 11.97
C ALA A 372 -10.12 12.61 11.98
N PRO A 373 -8.78 12.81 11.98
CA PRO A 373 -8.18 14.13 11.93
C PRO A 373 -8.37 14.76 10.54
N ARG A 374 -8.91 15.99 10.49
CA ARG A 374 -9.02 16.81 9.28
C ARG A 374 -7.89 17.84 9.22
N TRP A 375 -6.66 17.34 9.11
CA TRP A 375 -5.43 18.17 9.16
C TRP A 375 -4.68 18.30 7.84
N HIS A 376 -5.01 17.46 6.84
CA HIS A 376 -4.45 17.56 5.50
C HIS A 376 -4.99 18.81 4.79
N SER A 377 -4.15 19.43 3.96
CA SER A 377 -4.64 20.39 2.96
C SER A 377 -5.50 19.67 1.92
N PRO A 378 -6.34 20.39 1.16
CA PRO A 378 -7.09 19.79 0.05
C PRO A 378 -6.21 18.96 -0.90
N ASP A 379 -5.02 19.45 -1.23
CA ASP A 379 -4.08 18.75 -2.12
C ASP A 379 -3.53 17.45 -1.50
N ALA A 380 -3.37 17.41 -0.16
CA ALA A 380 -2.90 16.25 0.57
C ALA A 380 -4.02 15.31 1.05
N ALA A 381 -5.27 15.55 0.64
CA ALA A 381 -6.44 14.80 1.12
C ALA A 381 -6.37 13.29 0.80
N ILE A 382 -5.61 12.88 -0.22
CA ILE A 382 -5.35 11.47 -0.56
C ILE A 382 -4.75 10.65 0.59
N LEU A 383 -4.12 11.30 1.56
CA LEU A 383 -3.52 10.66 2.73
C LEU A 383 -4.52 10.47 3.87
N GLY A 384 -5.59 11.25 3.88
CA GLY A 384 -6.63 11.25 4.89
C GLY A 384 -7.71 10.19 4.70
N ALA A 385 -8.74 10.30 5.53
CA ALA A 385 -9.85 9.35 5.64
C ALA A 385 -10.97 9.58 4.61
N TRP A 386 -10.99 10.72 3.93
CA TRP A 386 -12.05 11.14 3.00
C TRP A 386 -11.81 10.73 1.54
N GLY A 387 -12.83 10.93 0.71
CA GLY A 387 -12.86 10.64 -0.70
C GLY A 387 -13.52 9.29 -0.99
N SER A 388 -14.48 8.86 -0.19
CA SER A 388 -15.07 7.53 -0.24
C SER A 388 -16.58 7.54 -0.01
N SER A 389 -17.23 6.39 -0.14
CA SER A 389 -18.67 6.24 0.12
C SER A 389 -19.07 6.38 1.60
N ILE A 390 -18.10 6.52 2.52
CA ILE A 390 -18.34 6.61 3.96
C ILE A 390 -18.07 8.01 4.52
N ASP A 391 -17.80 9.00 3.68
CA ASP A 391 -17.37 10.34 4.11
C ASP A 391 -18.35 11.01 5.09
N ASP A 392 -19.65 10.78 4.91
CA ASP A 392 -20.73 11.37 5.73
C ASP A 392 -20.85 10.76 7.13
N VAL A 393 -20.24 9.60 7.37
CA VAL A 393 -20.28 8.91 8.67
C VAL A 393 -19.01 9.09 9.49
N ILE A 394 -17.99 9.73 8.92
CA ILE A 394 -16.76 10.09 9.61
C ILE A 394 -16.99 11.37 10.42
N LEU A 395 -16.62 11.34 11.69
CA LEU A 395 -16.64 12.48 12.61
C LEU A 395 -15.30 13.24 12.54
N PRO A 396 -15.24 14.40 11.87
CA PRO A 396 -13.99 15.14 11.73
C PRO A 396 -13.61 15.85 13.03
N PHE A 397 -12.31 15.92 13.32
CA PHE A 397 -11.75 16.88 14.27
C PHE A 397 -10.56 17.64 13.64
N ALA A 398 -10.52 18.95 13.83
CA ALA A 398 -9.48 19.83 13.26
C ALA A 398 -8.44 20.27 14.30
N ASP A 399 -8.75 20.10 15.58
CA ASP A 399 -7.96 20.56 16.72
C ASP A 399 -8.37 19.82 18.00
N GLU A 400 -7.67 20.13 19.10
CA GLU A 400 -7.95 19.56 20.43
C GLU A 400 -9.36 19.86 20.92
N ARG A 401 -9.89 21.05 20.62
CA ARG A 401 -11.23 21.47 21.05
C ARG A 401 -12.32 20.62 20.41
N THR A 402 -12.22 20.40 19.11
CA THR A 402 -13.19 19.60 18.34
C THR A 402 -13.07 18.11 18.68
N LEU A 403 -11.85 17.60 18.90
CA LEU A 403 -11.65 16.24 19.41
C LEU A 403 -12.27 16.07 20.81
N ALA A 404 -11.97 16.97 21.73
CA ALA A 404 -12.53 16.99 23.08
C ALA A 404 -14.07 17.03 23.07
N GLY A 405 -14.66 17.88 22.21
CA GLY A 405 -16.11 17.98 22.05
C GLY A 405 -16.75 16.67 21.60
N TRP A 406 -16.15 15.98 20.63
CA TRP A 406 -16.63 14.67 20.20
C TRP A 406 -16.52 13.62 21.30
N LEU A 407 -15.38 13.54 21.98
CA LEU A 407 -15.18 12.59 23.08
C LEU A 407 -16.17 12.82 24.23
N ASP A 408 -16.44 14.08 24.59
CA ASP A 408 -17.41 14.42 25.63
C ASP A 408 -18.84 14.01 25.25
N VAL A 409 -19.23 14.21 23.98
CA VAL A 409 -20.53 13.77 23.46
C VAL A 409 -20.64 12.25 23.47
N LEU A 410 -19.63 11.55 22.96
CA LEU A 410 -19.64 10.08 22.85
C LEU A 410 -19.50 9.39 24.21
N TYR A 411 -18.88 10.04 25.19
CA TYR A 411 -18.80 9.56 26.57
C TYR A 411 -20.14 9.73 27.30
N ARG A 412 -20.73 10.94 27.27
CA ARG A 412 -21.91 11.28 28.08
C ARG A 412 -23.23 10.75 27.52
N ASP A 413 -23.31 10.48 26.22
CA ASP A 413 -24.54 10.09 25.54
C ASP A 413 -24.37 8.75 24.79
N PRO A 414 -24.55 7.61 25.47
CA PRO A 414 -24.47 6.28 24.86
C PRO A 414 -25.43 6.10 23.68
N LYS A 415 -26.59 6.77 23.69
CA LYS A 415 -27.57 6.69 22.58
C LYS A 415 -27.06 7.40 21.33
N LYS A 416 -26.40 8.55 21.48
CA LYS A 416 -25.71 9.20 20.35
C LYS A 416 -24.54 8.35 19.85
N ARG A 417 -23.74 7.78 20.76
CA ARG A 417 -22.65 6.88 20.39
C ARG A 417 -23.17 5.71 19.54
N GLU A 418 -24.23 5.06 19.98
CA GLU A 418 -24.89 3.99 19.23
C GLU A 418 -25.45 4.47 17.89
N ARG A 419 -26.07 5.65 17.85
CA ARG A 419 -26.61 6.23 16.60
C ARG A 419 -25.53 6.49 15.55
N TYR A 420 -24.40 7.09 15.93
CA TYR A 420 -23.29 7.34 15.01
C TYR A 420 -22.70 6.02 14.50
N GLY A 421 -22.48 5.07 15.40
CA GLY A 421 -22.00 3.74 15.05
C GLY A 421 -22.93 2.99 14.10
N ARG A 422 -24.23 2.95 14.40
CA ARG A 422 -25.24 2.31 13.55
C ARG A 422 -25.28 2.93 12.15
N LYS A 423 -25.22 4.26 12.07
CA LYS A 423 -25.20 4.95 10.77
C LYS A 423 -23.96 4.55 9.96
N ALA A 424 -22.80 4.41 10.59
CA ALA A 424 -21.59 3.92 9.92
C ALA A 424 -21.76 2.48 9.40
N ALA A 425 -22.29 1.57 10.23
CA ALA A 425 -22.53 0.18 9.85
C ALA A 425 -23.52 0.06 8.68
N GLU A 426 -24.62 0.81 8.71
CA GLU A 426 -25.62 0.86 7.63
C GLU A 426 -24.98 1.31 6.30
N THR A 427 -24.23 2.42 6.31
CA THR A 427 -23.56 2.95 5.11
C THR A 427 -22.49 1.99 4.58
N ILE A 428 -21.70 1.37 5.47
CA ILE A 428 -20.69 0.38 5.05
C ILE A 428 -21.36 -0.86 4.45
N SER A 429 -22.42 -1.35 5.08
CA SER A 429 -23.18 -2.51 4.58
C SER A 429 -23.75 -2.24 3.18
N GLU A 430 -24.33 -1.05 2.96
CA GLU A 430 -24.94 -0.64 1.68
C GLU A 430 -23.95 -0.70 0.50
N PHE A 431 -22.71 -0.26 0.69
CA PHE A 431 -21.76 -0.07 -0.41
C PHE A 431 -20.63 -1.10 -0.47
N LEU A 432 -20.23 -1.68 0.67
CA LEU A 432 -18.96 -2.39 0.83
C LEU A 432 -19.12 -3.86 1.24
N THR A 433 -20.36 -4.35 1.32
CA THR A 433 -20.63 -5.75 1.64
C THR A 433 -21.48 -6.42 0.55
N GLY A 434 -21.33 -7.74 0.43
CA GLY A 434 -22.30 -8.59 -0.26
C GLY A 434 -22.53 -8.29 -1.75
N PRO A 435 -23.77 -8.41 -2.26
CA PRO A 435 -24.10 -8.38 -3.68
C PRO A 435 -23.80 -7.05 -4.40
N ALA A 436 -23.87 -5.91 -3.70
CA ALA A 436 -23.66 -4.60 -4.32
C ALA A 436 -22.20 -4.43 -4.78
N TRP A 437 -21.25 -4.82 -3.92
CA TRP A 437 -19.83 -4.84 -4.26
C TRP A 437 -19.54 -5.83 -5.40
N ALA A 438 -20.11 -7.04 -5.32
CA ALA A 438 -19.94 -8.07 -6.34
C ALA A 438 -20.50 -7.66 -7.71
N ALA A 439 -21.66 -6.99 -7.75
CA ALA A 439 -22.23 -6.44 -8.98
C ALA A 439 -21.31 -5.38 -9.61
N LYS A 440 -20.73 -4.50 -8.79
CA LYS A 440 -19.77 -3.50 -9.25
C LYS A 440 -18.51 -4.14 -9.83
N LEU A 441 -17.98 -5.15 -9.14
CA LEU A 441 -16.82 -5.91 -9.62
C LEU A 441 -17.12 -6.62 -10.95
N ASN A 442 -18.30 -7.24 -11.09
CA ASN A 442 -18.69 -7.90 -12.33
C ASN A 442 -18.76 -6.93 -13.51
N GLY A 443 -19.34 -5.73 -13.30
CA GLY A 443 -19.32 -4.68 -14.31
C GLY A 443 -17.89 -4.23 -14.70
N ILE A 444 -16.95 -4.22 -13.75
CA ILE A 444 -15.54 -3.94 -14.02
C ILE A 444 -14.89 -5.03 -14.87
N TYR A 445 -15.15 -6.32 -14.59
CA TYR A 445 -14.64 -7.42 -15.42
C TYR A 445 -15.19 -7.36 -16.85
N GLU A 446 -16.49 -7.12 -17.00
CA GLU A 446 -17.14 -6.98 -18.31
C GLU A 446 -16.55 -5.81 -19.11
N PHE A 447 -16.39 -4.65 -18.46
CA PHE A 447 -15.77 -3.50 -19.10
C PHE A 447 -14.32 -3.78 -19.51
N ALA A 448 -13.52 -4.40 -18.64
CA ALA A 448 -12.14 -4.77 -18.96
C ALA A 448 -12.07 -5.71 -20.18
N ALA A 449 -12.98 -6.69 -20.26
CA ALA A 449 -13.08 -7.60 -21.40
C ALA A 449 -13.43 -6.88 -22.71
N GLN A 450 -14.40 -5.96 -22.68
CA GLN A 450 -14.75 -5.12 -23.84
C GLN A 450 -13.60 -4.21 -24.26
N ARG A 451 -12.91 -3.60 -23.29
CA ARG A 451 -11.78 -2.70 -23.55
C ARG A 451 -10.60 -3.42 -24.18
N LYS A 452 -10.29 -4.64 -23.72
CA LYS A 452 -9.28 -5.50 -24.35
C LYS A 452 -9.56 -5.67 -25.85
N GLN A 453 -10.80 -5.99 -26.22
CA GLN A 453 -11.17 -6.19 -27.64
C GLN A 453 -10.94 -4.93 -28.48
N GLN A 454 -11.27 -3.75 -27.94
CA GLN A 454 -11.02 -2.47 -28.60
C GLN A 454 -9.52 -2.18 -28.75
N ARG A 455 -8.72 -2.45 -27.71
CA ARG A 455 -7.27 -2.25 -27.71
C ARG A 455 -6.59 -3.18 -28.69
N ASP A 456 -6.95 -4.47 -28.72
CA ASP A 456 -6.37 -5.42 -29.67
C ASP A 456 -6.64 -5.02 -31.14
N ALA A 457 -7.71 -4.26 -31.39
CA ALA A 457 -8.01 -3.68 -32.71
C ALA A 457 -7.26 -2.37 -33.03
N SER A 458 -6.80 -1.61 -32.02
CA SER A 458 -6.24 -0.25 -32.19
C SER A 458 -4.79 -0.08 -31.74
N GLY A 459 -4.20 -1.09 -31.10
CA GLY A 459 -2.86 -1.03 -30.49
C GLY A 459 -2.86 -0.43 -29.08
N ILE A 460 -1.69 -0.43 -28.43
CA ILE A 460 -1.52 0.21 -27.11
C ILE A 460 -1.51 1.73 -27.30
N VAL A 461 -2.48 2.42 -26.72
CA VAL A 461 -2.48 3.89 -26.65
C VAL A 461 -1.58 4.30 -25.48
N PRO A 462 -0.50 5.07 -25.71
CA PRO A 462 0.33 5.58 -24.62
C PRO A 462 -0.50 6.45 -23.69
N HIS A 463 -0.32 6.28 -22.38
CA HIS A 463 -0.85 7.22 -21.39
C HIS A 463 -0.21 8.59 -21.59
N GLY A 464 -0.97 9.66 -21.31
CA GLY A 464 -0.54 11.03 -21.57
C GLY A 464 0.78 11.37 -20.86
N SER A 465 1.71 12.00 -21.58
CA SER A 465 2.96 12.51 -21.01
C SER A 465 2.66 13.73 -20.14
N LEU A 466 2.82 13.59 -18.82
CA LEU A 466 2.77 14.68 -17.88
C LEU A 466 4.20 15.14 -17.59
N ARG A 467 4.74 16.00 -18.46
CA ARG A 467 6.05 16.64 -18.27
C ARG A 467 5.86 18.08 -17.80
N ASP A 468 6.74 18.49 -16.89
CA ASP A 468 6.97 19.86 -16.42
C ASP A 468 5.80 20.51 -15.64
N ARG A 469 5.45 19.91 -14.49
CA ARG A 469 4.62 20.55 -13.46
C ARG A 469 5.49 21.07 -12.31
N ARG A 470 5.17 22.25 -11.79
CA ARG A 470 5.78 22.73 -10.53
C ARG A 470 5.28 21.87 -9.35
N PRO A 471 6.14 21.57 -8.35
CA PRO A 471 5.71 20.88 -7.15
C PRO A 471 4.57 21.63 -6.45
N ASP A 472 3.56 20.89 -5.99
CA ASP A 472 2.49 21.41 -5.14
C ASP A 472 2.59 20.90 -3.69
N ASP A 473 1.57 21.22 -2.90
CA ASP A 473 1.53 20.87 -1.48
C ASP A 473 1.57 19.36 -1.24
N LEU A 474 0.96 18.56 -2.12
CA LEU A 474 1.06 17.10 -2.02
C LEU A 474 2.50 16.65 -2.24
N ASP A 475 3.17 17.17 -3.28
CA ASP A 475 4.55 16.78 -3.58
C ASP A 475 5.50 17.12 -2.42
N ARG A 476 5.37 18.33 -1.86
CA ARG A 476 6.15 18.77 -0.70
C ARG A 476 5.86 17.93 0.54
N TYR A 477 4.59 17.58 0.74
CA TYR A 477 4.18 16.73 1.86
C TYR A 477 4.78 15.33 1.75
N LEU A 478 4.69 14.71 0.57
CA LEU A 478 5.27 13.39 0.30
C LEU A 478 6.79 13.43 0.41
N ARG A 479 7.45 14.48 -0.11
CA ARG A 479 8.89 14.68 0.06
C ARG A 479 9.26 14.68 1.53
N ARG A 480 8.66 15.53 2.38
CA ARG A 480 8.98 15.54 3.83
C ARG A 480 8.70 14.21 4.52
N LEU A 481 7.59 13.57 4.17
CA LEU A 481 7.16 12.33 4.81
C LEU A 481 8.06 11.14 4.49
N TYR A 482 8.59 11.09 3.26
CA TYR A 482 9.50 10.05 2.78
C TYR A 482 11.00 10.42 2.88
N SER A 483 11.36 11.68 3.13
CA SER A 483 12.76 12.18 3.19
C SER A 483 13.29 12.45 4.60
N ALA A 484 12.67 11.92 5.66
CA ALA A 484 13.30 11.93 6.97
C ALA A 484 14.70 11.24 6.90
N PRO A 485 15.57 11.29 7.92
CA PRO A 485 16.83 10.52 7.93
C PRO A 485 16.64 9.01 8.18
N GLU A 486 15.44 8.64 8.63
CA GLU A 486 14.95 7.28 8.94
C GLU A 486 14.32 6.41 7.82
N PRO A 487 14.21 6.79 6.53
CA PRO A 487 13.69 5.94 5.47
C PRO A 487 14.55 4.73 5.30
N LEU A 488 15.88 4.85 5.17
CA LEU A 488 16.73 3.67 5.04
C LEU A 488 16.62 2.76 6.28
N ARG A 489 16.54 3.32 7.50
CA ARG A 489 16.56 2.55 8.74
C ARG A 489 15.19 1.94 9.10
N VAL A 490 14.08 2.63 8.89
CA VAL A 490 12.71 2.04 8.95
C VAL A 490 12.43 1.10 7.81
N LEU A 491 13.01 1.29 6.63
CA LEU A 491 12.86 0.38 5.49
C LEU A 491 13.72 -0.88 5.65
N LEU A 492 14.91 -0.76 6.23
CA LEU A 492 15.71 -1.89 6.70
C LEU A 492 15.00 -2.59 7.86
N ASN A 493 14.30 -1.88 8.76
CA ASN A 493 13.51 -2.49 9.82
C ASN A 493 12.19 -3.10 9.32
N TRP A 494 11.55 -2.53 8.29
CA TRP A 494 10.43 -3.11 7.57
C TRP A 494 10.89 -4.39 6.88
N HIS A 495 12.01 -4.36 6.13
CA HIS A 495 12.64 -5.57 5.60
C HIS A 495 13.10 -6.57 6.68
N ARG A 496 13.54 -6.15 7.87
CA ARG A 496 13.91 -7.08 8.98
C ARG A 496 12.71 -7.74 9.64
N ALA A 497 11.62 -7.00 9.83
CA ALA A 497 10.35 -7.55 10.29
C ALA A 497 9.74 -8.49 9.23
N GLU A 498 9.92 -8.15 7.95
CA GLU A 498 9.59 -9.01 6.81
C GLU A 498 10.47 -10.28 6.71
N LEU A 499 11.64 -10.33 7.38
CA LEU A 499 12.63 -11.43 7.32
C LEU A 499 12.80 -12.22 8.63
N ASN A 500 12.02 -11.92 9.67
CA ASN A 500 12.05 -12.58 10.99
C ASN A 500 13.43 -12.62 11.69
N ILE A 501 14.18 -11.50 11.66
CA ILE A 501 15.53 -11.42 12.26
C ILE A 501 15.47 -10.70 13.62
N GLY A 502 15.58 -11.47 14.71
CA GLY A 502 15.25 -11.08 16.09
C GLY A 502 16.29 -10.32 16.93
N ALA A 503 17.03 -9.35 16.39
CA ALA A 503 17.80 -8.42 17.23
C ALA A 503 17.93 -7.05 16.56
N PRO A 504 17.87 -5.90 17.28
CA PRO A 504 18.07 -4.56 16.72
C PRO A 504 19.53 -4.33 16.28
N LEU A 505 19.75 -3.44 15.30
CA LEU A 505 21.09 -3.00 14.89
C LEU A 505 21.39 -1.71 15.66
N THR A 506 22.43 -1.74 16.48
CA THR A 506 23.11 -0.53 16.96
C THR A 506 24.04 -0.02 15.85
N PHE A 507 23.97 1.28 15.56
CA PHE A 507 24.86 1.93 14.59
C PHE A 507 26.06 2.55 15.32
N PRO A 508 27.26 2.59 14.71
CA PRO A 508 28.45 3.15 15.34
C PRO A 508 28.24 4.64 15.65
N GLY A 509 28.41 4.98 16.93
CA GLY A 509 28.10 6.27 17.52
C GLY A 509 27.91 6.17 19.03
N ASP A 510 27.55 4.98 19.53
CA ASP A 510 27.63 4.62 20.94
C ASP A 510 28.80 3.64 21.13
N GLU A 511 29.86 4.11 21.78
CA GLU A 511 31.09 3.34 22.02
C GLU A 511 30.85 2.17 22.99
N ALA A 512 31.01 0.94 22.51
CA ALA A 512 31.86 -0.13 23.09
C ALA A 512 31.40 -1.52 22.61
N TRP A 513 32.38 -2.41 22.39
CA TRP A 513 32.28 -3.87 22.17
C TRP A 513 32.19 -4.41 20.74
N LEU A 514 33.39 -4.55 20.16
CA LEU A 514 33.81 -5.70 19.35
C LEU A 514 34.21 -6.84 20.29
N ALA A 515 33.50 -7.97 20.28
CA ALA A 515 34.08 -9.28 20.59
C ALA A 515 33.18 -10.40 20.06
N ASP A 516 33.74 -11.14 19.10
CA ASP A 516 33.27 -12.43 18.57
C ASP A 516 32.30 -12.41 17.38
N THR A 517 32.88 -12.16 16.20
CA THR A 517 32.25 -12.28 14.89
C THR A 517 32.85 -13.45 14.11
N SER A 518 32.19 -14.60 14.14
CA SER A 518 32.42 -15.68 13.16
C SER A 518 31.18 -16.10 12.37
N GLY A 519 29.97 -15.60 12.71
CA GLY A 519 28.75 -15.80 11.92
C GLY A 519 28.15 -14.54 11.28
N LEU A 520 28.38 -13.35 11.86
CA LEU A 520 27.72 -12.10 11.46
C LEU A 520 28.45 -11.34 10.34
N ALA A 521 29.76 -11.54 10.18
CA ALA A 521 30.57 -10.89 9.15
C ALA A 521 30.31 -11.43 7.73
N ALA A 522 29.84 -12.68 7.61
CA ALA A 522 29.48 -13.27 6.31
C ALA A 522 28.13 -12.74 5.77
N PHE A 523 27.22 -12.30 6.67
CA PHE A 523 25.86 -11.89 6.31
C PHE A 523 25.65 -10.37 6.26
N ILE A 524 26.36 -9.59 7.12
CA ILE A 524 26.42 -8.12 6.99
C ILE A 524 27.22 -7.71 5.74
N GLY A 525 28.14 -8.57 5.29
CA GLY A 525 28.81 -8.45 4.00
C GLY A 525 27.82 -8.24 2.86
N GLU A 526 26.90 -9.17 2.62
CA GLU A 526 26.10 -9.17 1.38
C GLU A 526 25.20 -7.94 1.16
N GLN A 527 24.54 -7.35 2.16
CA GLN A 527 23.52 -6.30 1.92
C GLN A 527 24.06 -4.87 1.99
N SER A 528 25.11 -4.64 2.78
CA SER A 528 25.86 -3.37 2.76
C SER A 528 26.82 -3.31 1.58
N LEU A 529 27.31 -4.47 1.12
CA LEU A 529 27.84 -4.65 -0.23
C LEU A 529 26.74 -4.40 -1.27
N ILE A 530 25.51 -4.93 -1.16
CA ILE A 530 24.50 -4.66 -2.20
C ILE A 530 24.24 -3.17 -2.41
N ILE A 531 24.10 -2.27 -1.42
CA ILE A 531 23.88 -0.84 -1.76
C ILE A 531 25.16 -0.14 -2.24
N ARG A 532 26.34 -0.40 -1.66
CA ARG A 532 27.63 0.20 -2.09
C ARG A 532 28.18 -0.40 -3.37
N ASP A 533 28.16 -1.72 -3.50
CA ASP A 533 28.43 -2.45 -4.74
C ASP A 533 27.35 -2.16 -5.77
N TYR A 534 26.11 -1.79 -5.42
CA TYR A 534 25.10 -1.38 -6.41
C TYR A 534 25.28 0.06 -6.85
N GLU A 535 25.64 1.01 -5.98
CA GLU A 535 26.09 2.33 -6.44
C GLU A 535 27.36 2.20 -7.29
N ALA A 536 28.31 1.34 -6.89
CA ALA A 536 29.50 1.04 -7.69
C ALA A 536 29.16 0.29 -8.99
N TYR A 537 28.15 -0.59 -9.00
CA TYR A 537 27.70 -1.35 -10.17
C TYR A 537 26.89 -0.46 -11.13
N VAL A 538 26.09 0.46 -10.61
CA VAL A 538 25.42 1.52 -11.37
C VAL A 538 26.47 2.44 -11.96
N GLN A 539 27.45 2.91 -11.17
CA GLN A 539 28.58 3.71 -11.68
C GLN A 539 29.41 2.93 -12.72
N HIS A 540 29.59 1.62 -12.53
CA HIS A 540 30.29 0.74 -13.47
C HIS A 540 29.51 0.55 -14.78
N LEU A 541 28.20 0.31 -14.72
CA LEU A 541 27.33 0.22 -15.90
C LEU A 541 27.25 1.57 -16.63
N GLU A 542 27.15 2.67 -15.89
CA GLU A 542 27.20 4.03 -16.45
C GLU A 542 28.55 4.30 -17.10
N GLN A 543 29.66 3.81 -16.53
CA GLN A 543 30.98 3.93 -17.13
C GLN A 543 31.12 3.07 -18.39
N GLN A 544 30.68 1.81 -18.36
CA GLN A 544 30.69 0.93 -19.53
C GLN A 544 29.83 1.50 -20.68
N LEU A 545 28.69 2.12 -20.36
CA LEU A 545 27.84 2.80 -21.33
C LEU A 545 28.51 4.05 -21.92
N ARG A 546 29.29 4.81 -21.12
CA ARG A 546 30.11 5.93 -21.62
C ARG A 546 31.20 5.43 -22.56
N ASP A 547 31.94 4.40 -22.16
CA ASP A 547 33.02 3.82 -22.95
C ASP A 547 32.52 3.26 -24.30
N LEU A 548 31.32 2.68 -24.34
CA LEU A 548 30.63 2.21 -25.55
C LEU A 548 30.13 3.34 -26.48
N HIS A 549 29.90 4.54 -25.95
CA HIS A 549 29.46 5.70 -26.72
C HIS A 549 30.64 6.48 -27.34
N GLU A 550 31.82 6.35 -26.75
CA GLU A 550 33.07 6.99 -27.21
C GLU A 550 33.84 6.14 -28.25
N SER A 551 33.52 4.85 -28.37
CA SER A 551 34.03 3.91 -29.38
C SER A 551 33.12 3.82 -30.61
#